data_AF-A0A2U3KWN6-F1
#
_entry.id   AF-A0A2U3KWN6-F1
#
_cell.length_a   1.000
_cell.length_b   1.000
_cell.length_c   1.000
_cell.angle_alpha   90.00
_cell.angle_beta   90.00
_cell.angle_gamma   90.00
#
_symmetry.space_group_name_H-M   'P 1'
#
loop_
_entity.id
_entity.type
_entity.pdbx_description
1 polymer ?
#
loop_
_entity_poly.entity_id
_entity_poly.type
_entity_poly.pdbx_seq_one_letter_code
_entity_poly.pdbx_strand_id
1 'polypeptide(L)'
;MIKTRFLGAVLGTALLAGGLAIAQPPKKNVSAARHPNLAAAQDLSQRAYNRIMQAQQANEWDMQGHAQKAKELLDQVNRELKLAAEAANKNAK
;
A
#
# COMPACT_ATOMS: atom_id res chain seq x y z
N MET A 1 17.40 -13.98 -37.87
CA MET A 1 17.58 -13.93 -36.40
C MET A 1 17.22 -12.59 -35.74
N ILE A 2 16.78 -11.56 -36.49
CA ILE A 2 16.44 -10.23 -35.93
C ILE A 2 15.02 -10.19 -35.33
N LYS A 3 14.07 -10.96 -35.87
CA LYS A 3 12.65 -10.93 -35.46
C LYS A 3 12.41 -11.44 -34.03
N THR A 4 13.20 -12.40 -33.54
CA THR A 4 13.05 -12.98 -32.20
C THR A 4 13.57 -12.06 -31.09
N ARG A 5 14.54 -11.19 -31.40
CA ARG A 5 15.10 -10.21 -30.44
C ARG A 5 14.17 -9.03 -30.20
N PHE A 6 13.37 -8.67 -31.22
CA PHE A 6 12.33 -7.64 -31.09
C PHE A 6 11.15 -8.09 -30.21
N LEU A 7 10.73 -9.36 -30.28
CA LEU A 7 9.69 -9.86 -29.37
C LEU A 7 10.13 -9.85 -27.90
N GLY A 8 11.39 -10.20 -27.61
CA GLY A 8 11.94 -10.15 -26.25
C GLY A 8 12.02 -8.73 -25.69
N ALA A 9 12.40 -7.76 -26.53
CA ALA A 9 12.52 -6.35 -26.13
C ALA A 9 11.14 -5.70 -25.83
N VAL A 10 10.10 -6.06 -26.59
CA VAL A 10 8.73 -5.53 -26.40
C VAL A 10 8.04 -6.14 -25.18
N LEU A 11 8.26 -7.43 -24.89
CA LEU A 11 7.75 -8.08 -23.67
C LEU A 11 8.44 -7.56 -22.40
N GLY A 12 9.74 -7.25 -22.46
CA GLY A 12 10.49 -6.69 -21.34
C GLY A 12 10.10 -5.24 -20.97
N THR A 13 9.71 -4.43 -21.95
CA THR A 13 9.28 -3.04 -21.71
C THR A 13 7.83 -2.92 -21.25
N ALA A 14 6.95 -3.86 -21.63
CA ALA A 14 5.57 -3.90 -21.13
C ALA A 14 5.47 -4.24 -19.62
N LEU A 15 6.45 -4.99 -19.07
CA LEU A 15 6.53 -5.29 -17.64
C LEU A 15 7.02 -4.11 -16.78
N LEU A 16 7.74 -3.15 -17.37
CA LEU A 16 8.28 -1.99 -16.66
C LEU A 16 7.35 -0.77 -16.64
N ALA A 17 6.30 -0.75 -17.48
CA ALA A 17 5.36 0.36 -17.58
C ALA A 17 4.27 0.40 -16.48
N GLY A 18 4.18 -0.62 -15.62
CA GLY A 18 3.14 -0.72 -14.59
C GLY A 18 3.42 0.01 -13.26
N GLY A 19 4.55 0.69 -13.11
CA GLY A 19 5.15 0.91 -11.79
C GLY A 19 5.28 2.34 -11.28
N LEU A 20 4.48 3.32 -11.72
CA LEU A 20 4.46 4.65 -11.09
C LEU A 20 3.08 5.00 -10.52
N ALA A 21 2.44 4.03 -9.85
CA ALA A 21 1.46 4.40 -8.84
C ALA A 21 2.25 4.98 -7.66
N ILE A 22 2.36 6.31 -7.61
CA ILE A 22 2.80 7.03 -6.41
C ILE A 22 1.78 6.68 -5.33
N ALA A 23 2.05 5.60 -4.62
CA ALA A 23 1.19 5.11 -3.56
C ALA A 23 1.23 6.18 -2.45
N GLN A 24 0.13 6.93 -2.35
CA GLN A 24 -0.01 7.94 -1.32
C GLN A 24 -0.04 7.23 0.04
N PRO A 25 0.58 7.81 1.08
CA PRO A 25 0.48 7.26 2.42
C PRO A 25 -1.00 7.18 2.83
N PRO A 26 -1.42 6.07 3.47
CA PRO A 26 -2.76 5.94 4.01
C PRO A 26 -3.19 7.15 4.86
N LYS A 27 -4.45 7.56 4.74
CA LYS A 27 -4.96 8.73 5.49
C LYS A 27 -5.36 8.31 6.90
N LYS A 28 -4.88 9.04 7.92
CA LYS A 28 -5.34 8.91 9.31
C LYS A 28 -6.66 9.66 9.48
N ASN A 29 -7.76 8.95 9.74
CA ASN A 29 -9.10 9.54 9.83
C ASN A 29 -10.05 8.84 10.82
N VAL A 30 -9.58 7.83 11.56
CA VAL A 30 -10.32 7.25 12.67
C VAL A 30 -10.15 8.14 13.91
N SER A 31 -11.26 8.52 14.54
CA SER A 31 -11.24 9.34 15.75
C SER A 31 -10.72 8.55 16.95
N ALA A 32 -9.54 8.92 17.47
CA ALA A 32 -8.97 8.31 18.66
C ALA A 32 -9.84 8.52 19.92
N ALA A 33 -10.62 9.60 19.98
CA ALA A 33 -11.53 9.88 21.08
C ALA A 33 -12.71 8.90 21.13
N ARG A 34 -13.12 8.34 20.00
CA ARG A 34 -14.24 7.37 19.92
C ARG A 34 -13.76 5.92 19.80
N HIS A 35 -12.70 5.70 19.04
CA HIS A 35 -12.17 4.37 18.72
C HIS A 35 -10.65 4.31 18.94
N PRO A 36 -10.17 4.34 20.19
CA PRO A 36 -8.74 4.44 20.49
C PRO A 36 -7.93 3.29 19.88
N ASN A 37 -8.44 2.06 19.93
CA ASN A 37 -7.76 0.89 19.37
C ASN A 37 -7.73 0.90 17.84
N LEU A 38 -8.81 1.33 17.17
CA LEU A 38 -8.82 1.42 15.70
C LEU A 38 -7.93 2.57 15.22
N ALA A 39 -7.89 3.69 15.94
CA ALA A 39 -6.97 4.78 15.65
C ALA A 39 -5.50 4.37 15.84
N ALA A 40 -5.19 3.61 16.90
CA ALA A 40 -3.86 3.06 17.12
C ALA A 40 -3.46 2.07 16.03
N ALA A 41 -4.38 1.18 15.61
CA ALA A 41 -4.14 0.27 14.49
C ALA A 41 -3.85 1.04 13.19
N GLN A 42 -4.61 2.10 12.91
CA GLN A 42 -4.41 2.95 11.72
C GLN A 42 -3.04 3.63 11.75
N ASP A 43 -2.60 4.11 12.92
CA ASP A 43 -1.27 4.68 13.11
C ASP A 43 -0.15 3.64 12.88
N LEU A 44 -0.30 2.42 13.41
CA LEU A 44 0.65 1.32 13.20
C LEU A 44 0.72 0.93 11.71
N SER A 45 -0.40 0.81 11.02
CA SER A 45 -0.44 0.53 9.58
C SER A 45 0.26 1.63 8.79
N GLN A 46 0.10 2.90 9.16
CA GLN A 46 0.82 4.01 8.53
C GLN A 46 2.33 3.94 8.77
N ARG A 47 2.76 3.63 9.99
CA ARG A 47 4.20 3.48 10.30
C ARG A 47 4.80 2.31 9.52
N ALA A 48 4.10 1.18 9.45
CA ALA A 48 4.51 0.03 8.67
C ALA A 48 4.68 0.38 7.18
N TYR A 49 3.72 1.11 6.61
CA TYR A 49 3.80 1.60 5.22
C TYR A 49 5.07 2.41 4.97
N ASN A 50 5.36 3.37 5.86
CA ASN A 50 6.55 4.21 5.75
C ASN A 50 7.85 3.40 5.87
N ARG A 51 7.88 2.39 6.74
CA ARG A 51 9.04 1.49 6.88
C ARG A 51 9.24 0.62 5.65
N ILE A 52 8.17 0.14 5.01
CA ILE A 52 8.27 -0.58 3.74
C ILE A 52 8.81 0.31 2.64
N MET A 53 8.35 1.57 2.55
CA MET A 53 8.89 2.53 1.58
C MET A 53 10.39 2.79 1.79
N GLN A 54 10.84 2.92 3.04
CA GLN A 54 12.28 3.02 3.35
C GLN A 54 13.03 1.74 2.96
N ALA A 55 12.45 0.57 3.20
CA ALA A 55 13.04 -0.71 2.78
C ALA A 55 13.15 -0.82 1.25
N GLN A 56 12.14 -0.35 0.49
CA GLN A 56 12.22 -0.29 -0.96
C GLN A 56 13.38 0.58 -1.42
N GLN A 57 13.53 1.77 -0.83
CA GLN A 57 14.62 2.67 -1.17
C GLN A 57 15.99 2.06 -0.84
N ALA A 58 16.11 1.38 0.30
CA ALA A 58 17.36 0.74 0.74
C ALA A 58 17.74 -0.51 -0.08
N ASN A 59 16.77 -1.15 -0.73
CA ASN A 59 16.97 -2.34 -1.58
C ASN A 59 16.87 -1.99 -3.08
N GLU A 60 17.17 -0.75 -3.46
CA GLU A 60 17.17 -0.28 -4.86
C GLU A 60 15.88 -0.61 -5.62
N TRP A 61 14.76 -0.68 -4.91
CA TRP A 61 13.44 -1.08 -5.41
C TRP A 61 13.33 -2.53 -5.91
N ASP A 62 14.39 -3.34 -5.79
CA ASP A 62 14.43 -4.76 -6.17
C ASP A 62 13.96 -5.67 -5.02
N MET A 63 12.68 -5.54 -4.68
CA MET A 63 12.01 -6.41 -3.69
C MET A 63 10.98 -7.33 -4.36
N GLN A 64 11.20 -7.67 -5.63
CA GLN A 64 10.35 -8.56 -6.45
C GLN A 64 8.84 -8.21 -6.39
N GLY A 65 8.50 -6.93 -6.22
CA GLY A 65 7.12 -6.46 -6.09
C GLY A 65 6.45 -6.70 -4.73
N HIS A 66 7.05 -7.45 -3.80
CA HIS A 66 6.45 -7.76 -2.49
C HIS A 66 6.23 -6.51 -1.63
N ALA A 67 7.16 -5.54 -1.69
CA ALA A 67 7.00 -4.30 -0.94
C ALA A 67 5.84 -3.44 -1.45
N GLN A 68 5.61 -3.43 -2.77
CA GLN A 68 4.43 -2.77 -3.34
C GLN A 68 3.14 -3.47 -2.88
N LYS A 69 3.10 -4.81 -2.95
CA LYS A 69 1.96 -5.59 -2.46
C LYS A 69 1.68 -5.37 -0.98
N ALA A 70 2.70 -5.31 -0.15
CA ALA A 70 2.56 -5.06 1.29
C ALA A 70 1.96 -3.67 1.57
N LYS A 71 2.43 -2.63 0.86
CA LYS A 71 1.85 -1.27 0.94
C LYS A 71 0.38 -1.25 0.54
N GLU A 72 -0.02 -1.94 -0.53
CA GLU A 72 -1.41 -2.06 -0.97
C GLU A 72 -2.31 -2.76 0.06
N LEU A 73 -1.79 -3.81 0.72
CA LEU A 73 -2.50 -4.50 1.79
C LEU A 73 -2.67 -3.59 3.01
N LEU A 74 -1.65 -2.82 3.39
CA LEU A 74 -1.76 -1.85 4.48
C LEU A 74 -2.74 -0.73 4.17
N ASP A 75 -2.83 -0.29 2.92
CA ASP A 75 -3.83 0.67 2.47
C ASP A 75 -5.26 0.08 2.54
N GLN A 76 -5.45 -1.19 2.19
CA GLN A 76 -6.71 -1.92 2.41
C GLN A 76 -7.07 -2.00 3.90
N VAL A 77 -6.12 -2.37 4.77
CA VAL A 77 -6.33 -2.39 6.22
C VAL A 77 -6.80 -1.03 6.73
N ASN A 78 -6.17 0.06 6.30
CA ASN A 78 -6.57 1.40 6.72
C ASN A 78 -8.00 1.78 6.28
N ARG A 79 -8.44 1.33 5.11
CA ARG A 79 -9.84 1.49 4.67
C ARG A 79 -10.80 0.72 5.55
N GLU A 80 -10.51 -0.55 5.82
CA GLU A 80 -11.36 -1.41 6.64
C GLU A 80 -11.46 -0.91 8.09
N LEU A 81 -10.36 -0.41 8.66
CA LEU A 81 -10.38 0.22 10.00
C LEU A 81 -11.33 1.42 10.05
N LYS A 82 -11.37 2.22 8.98
CA LYS A 82 -12.31 3.34 8.87
C LYS A 82 -13.75 2.86 8.77
N LEU A 83 -14.03 1.88 7.90
CA LEU A 83 -15.36 1.30 7.75
C LEU A 83 -15.85 0.66 9.06
N ALA A 84 -14.98 -0.02 9.80
CA ALA A 84 -15.28 -0.56 11.11
C ALA A 84 -15.66 0.54 12.11
N ALA A 85 -14.90 1.65 12.16
CA ALA A 85 -15.23 2.80 12.99
C ALA A 85 -16.56 3.45 12.60
N GLU A 86 -16.84 3.59 11.30
CA GLU A 86 -18.10 4.11 10.78
C GLU A 86 -19.29 3.19 11.12
N ALA A 87 -19.12 1.87 11.04
CA ALA A 87 -20.13 0.89 11.42
C ALA A 87 -20.40 0.93 12.93
N ALA A 88 -19.36 0.95 13.76
CA ALA A 88 -19.49 1.07 15.21
C ALA A 88 -20.22 2.38 15.61
N ASN A 89 -19.93 3.51 14.94
CA ASN A 89 -20.63 4.77 15.16
C ASN A 89 -22.13 4.71 14.81
N LYS A 90 -22.52 3.92 13.80
CA LYS A 90 -23.93 3.74 13.40
C LYS A 90 -24.71 2.89 14.41
N ASN A 91 -24.04 1.91 15.02
CA ASN A 91 -24.64 0.97 15.98
C ASN A 91 -24.70 1.54 17.41
N ALA A 92 -23.86 2.52 17.76
CA ALA A 92 -23.89 3.20 19.05
C ALA A 92 -25.00 4.25 19.19
N LYS A 93 -26.05 4.14 18.37
CA LYS A 93 -27.24 5.02 18.41
C LYS A 93 -28.20 4.62 19.51
#